data_AF-A0A8T5UCG9-F1
#
_entry.id   AF-A0A8T5UCG9-F1
#
_cell.length_a   1.000
_cell.length_b   1.000
_cell.length_c   1.000
_cell.angle_alpha   90.00
_cell.angle_beta   90.00
_cell.angle_gamma   90.00
#
_symmetry.space_group_name_H-M   'P 1'
#
loop_
_entity.id
_entity.type
_entity.pdbx_description
1 polymer ?
#
loop_
_entity_poly.entity_id
_entity_poly.type
_entity_poly.pdbx_seq_one_letter_code
_entity_poly.pdbx_strand_id
1 'polypeptide(L)'
;MKKLSELSLRSITIIQSIVALIISLIFQFIIPLAWQPLDAFEWGNLIHHGDEGTNVIIFSVSQWYFSFSISWHLRRDNKYINNFLVYSIPGLSSIVFIEFFFYGLYYDYIHLITLATALYIIAKKGDSLIPKHVIPNFIFVTIWLFSVYFLRLAYFNSPLVDYFLRWVITSVANFGIWCVIVIMQRKRVKRNRNSSKF
;
A
#
# COMPACT_ATOMS: atom_id res chain seq x y z
N MET A 1 -29.66 -9.74 -10.05
CA MET A 1 -28.38 -9.02 -9.81
C MET A 1 -27.29 -9.66 -10.67
N LYS A 2 -26.41 -8.87 -11.32
CA LYS A 2 -25.30 -9.42 -12.12
C LYS A 2 -24.24 -10.05 -11.21
N LYS A 3 -23.58 -11.13 -11.67
CA LYS A 3 -22.44 -11.70 -10.94
C LYS A 3 -21.23 -10.77 -11.04
N LEU A 4 -20.34 -10.78 -10.04
CA LEU A 4 -19.14 -9.92 -10.02
C LEU A 4 -18.23 -10.19 -11.24
N SER A 5 -18.25 -11.41 -11.78
CA SER A 5 -17.54 -11.81 -13.00
C SER A 5 -18.06 -11.17 -14.28
N GLU A 6 -19.30 -10.66 -14.28
CA GLU A 6 -19.98 -10.07 -15.44
C GLU A 6 -19.87 -8.53 -15.45
N LEU A 7 -19.28 -7.96 -14.40
CA LEU A 7 -19.12 -6.52 -14.28
C LEU A 7 -17.88 -6.05 -15.07
N SER A 8 -17.96 -4.83 -15.59
CA SER A 8 -16.81 -4.18 -16.23
C SER A 8 -15.68 -3.94 -15.22
N LEU A 9 -14.43 -3.89 -15.71
CA LEU A 9 -13.27 -3.57 -14.87
C LEU A 9 -13.46 -2.25 -14.11
N ARG A 10 -14.07 -1.25 -14.74
CA ARG A 10 -14.37 0.04 -14.11
C ARG A 10 -15.31 -0.12 -12.91
N SER A 11 -16.43 -0.83 -13.12
CA SER A 11 -17.41 -1.10 -12.06
C SER A 11 -16.79 -1.86 -10.89
N ILE A 12 -15.98 -2.87 -11.18
CA ILE A 12 -15.29 -3.65 -10.15
C ILE A 12 -14.28 -2.79 -9.39
N THR A 13 -13.53 -1.92 -10.08
CA THR A 13 -12.59 -0.99 -9.44
C THR A 13 -13.32 -0.08 -8.46
N ILE A 14 -14.47 0.49 -8.86
CA ILE A 14 -15.30 1.32 -7.98
C ILE A 14 -15.76 0.54 -6.75
N ILE A 15 -16.24 -0.70 -6.93
CA ILE A 15 -16.66 -1.56 -5.81
C ILE A 15 -15.48 -1.82 -4.86
N GLN A 16 -14.29 -2.15 -5.39
CA GLN A 16 -13.10 -2.37 -4.57
C GLN A 16 -12.69 -1.11 -3.82
N SER A 17 -12.74 0.07 -4.46
CA SER A 17 -12.48 1.36 -3.79
C SER A 17 -13.49 1.68 -2.69
N ILE A 18 -14.79 1.39 -2.91
CA ILE A 18 -15.83 1.58 -1.88
C ILE A 18 -15.58 0.64 -0.70
N VAL A 19 -15.27 -0.63 -0.96
CA VAL A 19 -14.96 -1.59 0.11
C VAL A 19 -13.70 -1.18 0.86
N ALA A 20 -12.66 -0.73 0.17
CA ALA A 20 -11.46 -0.20 0.80
C ALA A 20 -11.76 1.02 1.68
N LEU A 21 -12.60 1.96 1.20
CA LEU A 21 -13.04 3.10 1.99
C LEU A 21 -13.79 2.66 3.26
N ILE A 22 -14.73 1.72 3.14
CA ILE A 22 -15.47 1.18 4.29
C ILE A 22 -14.51 0.57 5.31
N ILE A 23 -13.52 -0.22 4.86
CA ILE A 23 -12.51 -0.80 5.76
C ILE A 23 -11.72 0.31 6.46
N SER A 24 -11.26 1.34 5.73
CA SER A 24 -10.52 2.45 6.34
C SER A 24 -11.37 3.22 7.37
N LEU A 25 -12.67 3.39 7.12
CA LEU A 25 -13.60 4.02 8.08
C LEU A 25 -13.79 3.14 9.33
N ILE A 26 -13.87 1.82 9.18
CA ILE A 26 -13.91 0.88 10.32
C ILE A 26 -12.64 1.00 11.17
N PHE A 27 -11.46 1.10 10.55
CA PHE A 27 -10.21 1.31 11.28
C PHE A 27 -10.17 2.65 12.00
N GLN A 28 -10.73 3.71 11.40
CA GLN A 28 -10.76 5.04 12.01
C GLN A 28 -11.75 5.16 13.19
N PHE A 29 -12.92 4.51 13.10
CA PHE A 29 -14.02 4.79 14.03
C PHE A 29 -14.40 3.62 14.94
N ILE A 30 -14.00 2.39 14.62
CA ILE A 30 -14.44 1.20 15.33
C ILE A 30 -13.27 0.49 16.02
N ILE A 31 -12.13 0.36 15.35
CA ILE A 31 -10.97 -0.40 15.87
C ILE A 31 -10.07 0.54 16.67
N PRO A 32 -9.83 0.36 17.98
CA PRO A 32 -9.03 1.27 18.80
C PRO A 32 -7.60 1.52 18.28
N LEU A 33 -7.03 2.71 18.55
CA LEU A 33 -5.63 3.05 18.26
C LEU A 33 -4.62 2.08 18.90
N ALA A 34 -4.99 1.37 19.96
CA ALA A 34 -4.16 0.34 20.60
C ALA A 34 -3.73 -0.81 19.64
N TRP A 35 -4.36 -0.91 18.47
CA TRP A 35 -3.99 -1.85 17.40
C TRP A 35 -2.97 -1.29 16.41
N GLN A 36 -2.57 -0.02 16.57
CA GLN A 36 -1.43 0.59 15.89
C GLN A 36 -0.21 0.54 16.82
N PRO A 37 0.73 -0.39 16.58
CA PRO A 37 1.84 -0.63 17.49
C PRO A 37 2.71 0.61 17.71
N LEU A 38 2.86 1.44 16.67
CA LEU A 38 3.67 2.66 16.74
C LEU A 38 3.02 3.76 17.59
N ASP A 39 1.74 4.08 17.37
CA ASP A 39 1.06 5.12 18.16
C ASP A 39 0.96 4.69 19.64
N ALA A 40 0.67 3.41 19.91
CA ALA A 40 0.69 2.87 21.27
C ALA A 40 2.09 2.89 21.92
N PHE A 41 3.14 2.68 21.12
CA PHE A 41 4.53 2.79 21.59
C PHE A 41 4.92 4.23 21.92
N GLU A 42 4.51 5.20 21.09
CA GLU A 42 4.86 6.61 21.26
C GLU A 42 4.09 7.28 22.41
N TRP A 43 2.80 6.96 22.58
CA TRP A 43 1.91 7.70 23.49
C TRP A 43 1.25 6.83 24.58
N GLY A 44 1.49 5.52 24.59
CA GLY A 44 1.00 4.58 25.61
C GLY A 44 -0.32 3.89 25.26
N ASN A 45 -0.88 3.12 26.20
CA ASN A 45 -2.07 2.27 25.94
C ASN A 45 -3.43 2.97 26.18
N LEU A 46 -3.43 4.25 26.54
CA LEU A 46 -4.64 5.01 26.93
C LEU A 46 -5.10 6.02 25.86
N ILE A 47 -4.56 5.91 24.65
CA ILE A 47 -4.84 6.85 23.55
C ILE A 47 -6.14 6.47 22.83
N HIS A 48 -6.93 7.47 22.48
CA HIS A 48 -8.18 7.34 21.74
C HIS A 48 -8.14 8.04 20.38
N HIS A 49 -9.02 7.61 19.47
CA HIS A 49 -9.11 8.19 18.13
C HIS A 49 -9.46 9.68 18.19
N GLY A 50 -8.64 10.50 17.55
CA GLY A 50 -8.86 11.94 17.48
C GLY A 50 -8.30 12.72 18.66
N ASP A 51 -7.58 12.07 19.57
CA ASP A 51 -6.80 12.74 20.60
C ASP A 51 -5.79 13.69 19.94
N GLU A 52 -5.60 14.87 20.54
CA GLU A 52 -4.66 15.86 20.03
C GLU A 52 -3.24 15.28 19.95
N GLY A 53 -2.59 15.45 18.80
CA GLY A 53 -1.25 14.93 18.56
C GLY A 53 -1.19 13.53 17.97
N THR A 54 -2.33 12.83 17.83
CA THR A 54 -2.41 11.50 17.21
C THR A 54 -2.63 11.55 15.70
N ASN A 55 -2.25 10.47 15.02
CA ASN A 55 -2.49 10.34 13.60
C ASN A 55 -3.97 10.01 13.33
N VAL A 56 -4.56 10.68 12.34
CA VAL A 56 -5.86 10.27 11.80
C VAL A 56 -5.62 9.09 10.84
N ILE A 57 -5.84 7.88 11.33
CA ILE A 57 -5.51 6.60 10.67
C ILE A 57 -5.97 6.53 9.21
N ILE A 58 -7.19 6.99 8.90
CA ILE A 58 -7.72 6.97 7.52
C ILE A 58 -6.88 7.82 6.54
N PHE A 59 -6.08 8.76 7.02
CA PHE A 59 -5.16 9.55 6.20
C PHE A 59 -3.77 8.93 6.06
N SER A 60 -3.47 7.86 6.81
CA SER A 60 -2.25 7.10 6.63
C SER A 60 -2.27 6.30 5.32
N VAL A 61 -1.18 6.35 4.57
CA VAL A 61 -1.03 5.60 3.32
C VAL A 61 -1.00 4.08 3.59
N SER A 62 -0.42 3.64 4.72
CA SER A 62 -0.42 2.23 5.13
C SER A 62 -1.83 1.68 5.30
N GLN A 63 -2.75 2.45 5.91
CA GLN A 63 -4.15 2.04 6.02
C GLN A 63 -4.80 1.85 4.66
N TRP A 64 -4.55 2.76 3.70
CA TRP A 64 -5.09 2.61 2.35
C TRP A 64 -4.55 1.37 1.65
N TYR A 65 -3.24 1.12 1.72
CA TYR A 65 -2.68 -0.09 1.12
C TYR A 65 -3.28 -1.36 1.73
N PHE A 66 -3.46 -1.39 3.05
CA PHE A 66 -4.12 -2.49 3.75
C PHE A 66 -5.57 -2.69 3.31
N SER A 67 -6.38 -1.64 3.34
CA SER A 67 -7.77 -1.68 2.88
C SER A 67 -7.88 -2.16 1.43
N PHE A 68 -6.98 -1.70 0.55
CA PHE A 68 -6.92 -2.18 -0.82
C PHE A 68 -6.45 -3.63 -0.93
N SER A 69 -5.55 -4.10 -0.07
CA SER A 69 -5.12 -5.51 -0.04
C SER A 69 -6.25 -6.47 0.32
N ILE A 70 -7.16 -6.06 1.22
CA ILE A 70 -8.37 -6.84 1.53
C ILE A 70 -9.34 -6.81 0.35
N SER A 71 -9.69 -5.61 -0.14
CA SER A 71 -10.64 -5.46 -1.26
C SER A 71 -10.16 -6.13 -2.55
N TRP A 72 -8.83 -6.30 -2.71
CA TRP A 72 -8.22 -7.02 -3.82
C TRP A 72 -8.71 -8.45 -3.96
N HIS A 73 -9.09 -9.11 -2.85
CA HIS A 73 -9.64 -10.47 -2.88
C HIS A 73 -10.98 -10.59 -3.62
N LEU A 74 -11.73 -9.49 -3.79
CA LEU A 74 -12.95 -9.46 -4.59
C LEU A 74 -12.67 -9.72 -6.09
N ARG A 75 -11.55 -9.18 -6.62
CA ARG A 75 -11.13 -9.37 -8.01
C ARG A 75 -9.62 -9.15 -8.17
N ARG A 76 -8.88 -10.26 -8.32
CA ARG A 76 -7.40 -10.31 -8.25
C ARG A 76 -6.67 -9.93 -9.54
N ASP A 77 -7.36 -9.79 -10.65
CA ASP A 77 -6.86 -9.38 -11.98
C ASP A 77 -7.09 -7.89 -12.27
N ASN A 78 -7.51 -7.10 -11.26
CA ASN A 78 -7.64 -5.66 -11.42
C ASN A 78 -6.25 -5.00 -11.55
N LYS A 79 -5.87 -4.64 -12.78
CA LYS A 79 -4.59 -3.99 -13.10
C LYS A 79 -4.34 -2.71 -12.29
N TYR A 80 -5.35 -1.90 -12.00
CA TYR A 80 -5.15 -0.63 -11.28
C TYR A 80 -4.77 -0.88 -9.81
N ILE A 81 -5.54 -1.73 -9.13
CA ILE A 81 -5.26 -2.13 -7.74
C ILE A 81 -3.95 -2.90 -7.65
N ASN A 82 -3.66 -3.78 -8.61
CA ASN A 82 -2.41 -4.54 -8.62
C ASN A 82 -1.18 -3.63 -8.71
N ASN A 83 -1.22 -2.60 -9.57
CA ASN A 83 -0.11 -1.64 -9.64
C ASN A 83 -0.02 -0.80 -8.35
N PHE A 84 -1.15 -0.31 -7.84
CA PHE A 84 -1.18 0.47 -6.60
C PHE A 84 -0.56 -0.31 -5.41
N LEU A 85 -0.93 -1.58 -5.23
CA LEU A 85 -0.39 -2.43 -4.16
C LEU A 85 1.07 -2.80 -4.37
N VAL A 86 1.54 -3.05 -5.60
CA VAL A 86 2.94 -3.43 -5.82
C VAL A 86 3.92 -2.30 -5.50
N TYR A 87 3.55 -1.05 -5.77
CA TYR A 87 4.40 0.10 -5.43
C TYR A 87 4.31 0.51 -3.95
N SER A 88 3.56 -0.22 -3.12
CA SER A 88 3.63 -0.08 -1.66
C SER A 88 4.86 -0.76 -1.05
N ILE A 89 5.46 -1.73 -1.76
CA ILE A 89 6.51 -2.62 -1.23
C ILE A 89 7.64 -1.84 -0.56
N PRO A 90 8.26 -0.81 -1.17
CA PRO A 90 9.37 -0.13 -0.52
C PRO A 90 8.98 0.61 0.76
N GLY A 91 7.83 1.30 0.74
CA GLY A 91 7.33 2.01 1.91
C GLY A 91 7.06 1.05 3.06
N LEU A 92 6.29 -0.01 2.79
CA LEU A 92 5.94 -1.00 3.80
C LEU A 92 7.15 -1.79 4.30
N SER A 93 8.09 -2.15 3.43
CA SER A 93 9.30 -2.88 3.83
C SER A 93 10.17 -2.03 4.75
N SER A 94 10.26 -0.72 4.51
CA SER A 94 11.00 0.18 5.40
C SER A 94 10.34 0.33 6.76
N ILE A 95 9.00 0.39 6.81
CA ILE A 95 8.25 0.44 8.07
C ILE A 95 8.42 -0.88 8.84
N VAL A 96 8.19 -2.04 8.22
CA VAL A 96 8.37 -3.36 8.85
C VAL A 96 9.79 -3.53 9.37
N PHE A 97 10.79 -3.10 8.59
CA PHE A 97 12.19 -3.16 9.03
C PHE A 97 12.41 -2.31 10.29
N ILE A 98 11.90 -1.07 10.30
CA ILE A 98 12.06 -0.19 11.46
C ILE A 98 11.33 -0.76 12.68
N GLU A 99 10.07 -1.16 12.51
CA GLU A 99 9.24 -1.74 13.57
C GLU A 99 9.87 -2.98 14.18
N PHE A 100 10.39 -3.90 13.35
CA PHE A 100 10.92 -5.17 13.85
C PHE A 100 12.28 -5.00 14.51
N PHE A 101 13.20 -4.26 13.86
CA PHE A 101 14.59 -4.22 14.31
C PHE A 101 14.87 -3.13 15.34
N PHE A 102 14.10 -2.03 15.35
CA PHE A 102 14.34 -0.91 16.27
C PHE A 102 13.30 -0.83 17.37
N TYR A 103 12.04 -1.15 17.08
CA TYR A 103 10.94 -0.99 18.06
C TYR A 103 10.44 -2.31 18.65
N GLY A 104 10.82 -3.47 18.10
CA GLY A 104 10.36 -4.78 18.56
C GLY A 104 8.85 -5.02 18.33
N LEU A 105 8.25 -4.29 17.39
CA LEU A 105 6.81 -4.29 17.11
C LEU A 105 6.47 -5.33 16.03
N TYR A 106 6.43 -6.61 16.42
CA TYR A 106 6.24 -7.72 15.48
C TYR A 106 4.78 -7.96 15.05
N TYR A 107 3.83 -7.31 15.70
CA TYR A 107 2.40 -7.56 15.56
C TYR A 107 1.69 -6.61 14.58
N ASP A 108 2.43 -5.78 13.84
CA ASP A 108 1.85 -4.89 12.83
C ASP A 108 1.42 -5.66 11.56
N TYR A 109 0.21 -6.22 11.62
CA TYR A 109 -0.38 -6.99 10.52
C TYR A 109 -0.78 -6.12 9.33
N ILE A 110 -0.98 -4.81 9.52
CA ILE A 110 -1.40 -3.89 8.46
C ILE A 110 -0.31 -3.84 7.39
N HIS A 111 0.95 -3.80 7.81
CA HIS A 111 2.08 -3.82 6.89
C HIS A 111 2.33 -5.22 6.30
N LEU A 112 2.28 -6.27 7.12
CA LEU A 112 2.61 -7.64 6.69
C LEU A 112 1.63 -8.22 5.67
N ILE A 113 0.32 -8.10 5.90
CA ILE A 113 -0.71 -8.63 4.99
C ILE A 113 -0.61 -7.94 3.63
N THR A 114 -0.39 -6.63 3.66
CA THR A 114 -0.25 -5.82 2.46
C THR A 114 1.01 -6.20 1.69
N LEU A 115 2.14 -6.37 2.38
CA LEU A 115 3.41 -6.77 1.77
C LEU A 115 3.30 -8.18 1.15
N ALA A 116 2.69 -9.14 1.86
CA ALA A 116 2.43 -10.47 1.35
C ALA A 116 1.56 -10.44 0.09
N THR A 117 0.52 -9.61 0.07
CA THR A 117 -0.35 -9.41 -1.09
C THR A 117 0.42 -8.84 -2.28
N ALA A 118 1.25 -7.81 -2.05
CA ALA A 118 2.04 -7.17 -3.09
C ALA A 118 3.09 -8.13 -3.70
N LEU A 119 3.78 -8.91 -2.86
CA LEU A 119 4.72 -9.94 -3.30
C LEU A 119 4.00 -11.06 -4.07
N TYR A 120 2.82 -11.47 -3.62
CA TYR A 120 1.98 -12.42 -4.36
C TYR A 120 1.61 -11.89 -5.74
N ILE A 121 1.26 -10.60 -5.86
CA ILE A 121 0.93 -9.98 -7.14
C ILE A 121 2.14 -10.02 -8.09
N ILE A 122 3.33 -9.67 -7.64
CA ILE A 122 4.56 -9.79 -8.45
C ILE A 122 4.75 -11.24 -8.92
N ALA A 123 4.65 -12.20 -8.00
CA ALA A 123 4.93 -13.60 -8.29
C ALA A 123 3.89 -14.23 -9.23
N LYS A 124 2.60 -14.05 -8.96
CA LYS A 124 1.49 -14.78 -9.61
C LYS A 124 0.66 -13.95 -10.57
N LYS A 125 0.73 -12.62 -10.50
CA LYS A 125 -0.07 -11.68 -11.31
C LYS A 125 0.78 -10.67 -12.08
N GLY A 126 2.08 -10.91 -12.24
CA GLY A 126 3.02 -10.01 -12.91
C GLY A 126 2.62 -9.57 -14.33
N ASP A 127 1.79 -10.34 -15.05
CA ASP A 127 1.31 -9.97 -16.40
C ASP A 127 0.23 -8.89 -16.38
N SER A 128 -0.43 -8.69 -15.23
CA SER A 128 -1.39 -7.60 -15.03
C SER A 128 -0.74 -6.27 -14.64
N LEU A 129 0.57 -6.28 -14.34
CA LEU A 129 1.31 -5.08 -13.97
C LEU A 129 1.63 -4.25 -15.20
N ILE A 130 1.52 -2.93 -15.06
CA ILE A 130 1.79 -1.98 -16.13
C ILE A 130 2.88 -1.06 -15.61
N PRO A 131 4.16 -1.29 -15.98
CA PRO A 131 5.30 -0.55 -15.42
C PRO A 131 5.11 0.97 -15.45
N LYS A 132 4.48 1.51 -16.50
CA LYS A 132 4.21 2.96 -16.62
C LYS A 132 3.36 3.53 -15.46
N HIS A 133 2.66 2.71 -14.69
CA HIS A 133 1.90 3.15 -13.50
C HIS A 133 2.80 3.59 -12.33
N VAL A 134 4.12 3.39 -12.38
CA VAL A 134 5.05 3.93 -11.37
C VAL A 134 4.94 5.45 -11.26
N ILE A 135 4.78 6.15 -12.39
CA ILE A 135 4.72 7.61 -12.47
C ILE A 135 3.44 8.16 -11.80
N PRO A 136 2.22 7.78 -12.23
CA PRO A 136 1.01 8.27 -11.59
C PRO A 136 0.92 7.85 -10.12
N ASN A 137 1.43 6.67 -9.75
CA ASN A 137 1.48 6.26 -8.34
C ASN A 137 2.44 7.15 -7.52
N PHE A 138 3.62 7.45 -8.06
CA PHE A 138 4.57 8.36 -7.42
C PHE A 138 3.97 9.76 -7.21
N ILE A 139 3.32 10.33 -8.24
CA ILE A 139 2.67 11.64 -8.15
C ILE A 139 1.57 11.62 -7.09
N PHE A 140 0.69 10.61 -7.13
CA PHE A 140 -0.40 10.47 -6.17
C PHE A 140 0.12 10.36 -4.73
N VAL A 141 1.05 9.43 -4.47
CA VAL A 141 1.61 9.21 -3.13
C VAL A 141 2.33 10.45 -2.63
N THR A 142 3.05 11.16 -3.49
CA THR A 142 3.73 12.41 -3.13
C THR A 142 2.72 13.47 -2.70
N ILE A 143 1.74 13.78 -3.56
CA ILE A 143 0.71 14.77 -3.24
C ILE A 143 -0.02 14.40 -1.95
N TRP A 144 -0.41 13.13 -1.80
CA TRP A 144 -1.08 12.63 -0.61
C TRP A 144 -0.22 12.84 0.64
N LEU A 145 1.00 12.33 0.63
CA LEU A 145 1.93 12.37 1.77
C LEU A 145 2.20 13.82 2.23
N PHE A 146 2.49 14.74 1.31
CA PHE A 146 2.70 16.13 1.70
C PHE A 146 1.42 16.82 2.17
N SER A 147 0.27 16.51 1.56
CA SER A 147 -1.01 17.07 1.99
C SER A 147 -1.35 16.64 3.42
N VAL A 148 -1.22 15.35 3.75
CA VAL A 148 -1.56 14.86 5.09
C VAL A 148 -0.58 15.34 6.16
N TYR A 149 0.70 15.52 5.80
CA TYR A 149 1.70 16.09 6.70
C TYR A 149 1.40 17.56 7.02
N PHE A 150 1.22 18.41 6.01
CA PHE A 150 1.01 19.85 6.22
C PHE A 150 -0.37 20.19 6.81
N LEU A 151 -1.39 19.39 6.51
CA LEU A 151 -2.72 19.53 7.13
C LEU A 151 -2.77 18.92 8.54
N ARG A 152 -1.66 18.38 9.06
CA ARG A 152 -1.58 17.71 10.37
C ARG A 152 -2.59 16.58 10.53
N LEU A 153 -2.80 15.81 9.46
CA LEU A 153 -3.70 14.66 9.43
C LEU A 153 -2.97 13.36 9.75
N ALA A 154 -1.72 13.21 9.30
CA ALA A 154 -0.86 12.06 9.59
C ALA A 154 0.62 12.40 9.43
N TYR A 155 1.48 11.70 10.17
CA TYR A 155 2.95 11.76 10.10
C TYR A 155 3.58 13.11 10.47
N PHE A 156 2.80 14.06 10.96
CA PHE A 156 3.23 15.44 11.22
C PHE A 156 4.18 15.58 12.42
N ASN A 157 4.28 14.53 13.26
CA ASN A 157 5.22 14.46 14.37
C ASN A 157 6.66 14.16 13.93
N SER A 158 6.86 13.62 12.72
CA SER A 158 8.20 13.35 12.19
C SER A 158 8.90 14.65 11.78
N PRO A 159 10.21 14.82 12.08
CA PRO A 159 10.97 15.95 11.52
C PRO A 159 10.87 16.00 10.00
N LEU A 160 10.59 17.18 9.44
CA LEU A 160 10.37 17.34 7.99
C LEU A 160 11.53 16.80 7.15
N VAL A 161 12.77 16.95 7.64
CA VAL A 161 13.98 16.44 6.98
C VAL A 161 13.96 14.91 6.90
N ASP A 162 13.66 14.24 8.01
CA ASP A 162 13.58 12.77 8.07
C ASP A 162 12.44 12.26 7.19
N TYR A 163 11.30 12.94 7.21
CA TYR A 163 10.15 12.65 6.36
C TYR A 163 10.51 12.74 4.88
N PHE A 164 11.18 13.83 4.47
CA PHE A 164 11.61 14.05 3.10
C PHE A 164 12.64 13.00 2.66
N LEU A 165 13.64 12.68 3.50
CA LEU A 165 14.64 11.66 3.20
C LEU A 165 14.00 10.28 3.00
N ARG A 166 13.06 9.89 3.87
CA ARG A 166 12.30 8.64 3.73
C ARG A 166 11.50 8.60 2.43
N TRP A 167 10.88 9.72 2.05
CA TRP A 167 10.18 9.85 0.78
C TRP A 167 11.12 9.67 -0.42
N VAL A 168 12.31 10.30 -0.42
CA VAL A 168 13.31 10.14 -1.49
C VAL A 168 13.76 8.68 -1.60
N ILE A 169 14.14 8.04 -0.49
CA ILE A 169 14.60 6.64 -0.46
C ILE A 169 13.50 5.71 -1.00
N THR A 170 12.27 5.88 -0.54
CA THR A 170 11.11 5.09 -1.00
C THR A 170 10.86 5.27 -2.50
N SER A 171 11.05 6.49 -3.01
CA SER A 171 10.87 6.81 -4.42
C SER A 171 11.94 6.16 -5.31
N VAL A 172 13.20 6.18 -4.88
CA VAL A 172 14.30 5.48 -5.55
C VAL A 172 14.06 3.96 -5.55
N ALA A 173 13.63 3.40 -4.43
CA ALA A 173 13.32 1.97 -4.33
C ALA A 173 12.11 1.58 -5.21
N ASN A 174 11.11 2.46 -5.35
CA ASN A 174 9.99 2.26 -6.28
C ASN A 174 10.43 2.22 -7.75
N PHE A 175 11.44 3.01 -8.12
CA PHE A 175 12.08 2.88 -9.43
C PHE A 175 12.79 1.53 -9.58
N GLY A 176 13.40 0.99 -8.52
CA GLY A 176 13.92 -0.37 -8.47
C GLY A 176 12.84 -1.44 -8.76
N ILE A 177 11.68 -1.34 -8.10
CA ILE A 177 10.53 -2.22 -8.35
C ILE A 177 10.07 -2.13 -9.81
N TRP A 178 9.98 -0.92 -10.36
CA TRP A 178 9.67 -0.71 -11.77
C TRP A 178 10.64 -1.46 -12.70
N CYS A 179 11.96 -1.33 -12.47
CA CYS A 179 12.99 -2.06 -13.22
C CYS A 179 12.77 -3.58 -13.15
N VAL A 180 12.50 -4.11 -11.96
CA VAL A 180 12.25 -5.54 -11.75
C VAL A 180 11.05 -6.02 -12.58
N ILE A 181 9.93 -5.30 -12.54
CA ILE A 181 8.73 -5.65 -13.32
C ILE A 181 9.04 -5.66 -14.82
N VAL A 182 9.72 -4.63 -15.34
CA VAL A 182 10.10 -4.56 -16.76
C VAL A 182 10.96 -5.77 -17.17
N ILE A 183 11.97 -6.11 -16.37
CA ILE A 183 12.86 -7.25 -16.65
C ILE A 183 12.08 -8.56 -16.63
N MET A 184 11.23 -8.77 -15.63
CA MET A 184 10.40 -9.97 -15.50
C MET A 184 9.49 -10.16 -16.71
N GLN A 185 8.81 -9.12 -17.16
CA GLN A 185 7.91 -9.17 -18.31
C GLN A 185 8.67 -9.48 -19.61
N ARG A 186 9.84 -8.86 -19.82
CA ARG A 186 10.71 -9.18 -20.97
C ARG A 186 11.13 -10.66 -21.01
N LYS A 187 11.50 -11.23 -19.86
CA LYS A 187 11.87 -12.66 -19.75
C LYS A 187 10.70 -13.59 -20.10
N ARG A 188 9.47 -13.27 -19.66
CA ARG A 188 8.26 -14.07 -19.97
C ARG A 188 7.93 -14.06 -21.46
N VAL A 189 7.99 -12.89 -22.11
CA VAL A 189 7.76 -12.77 -23.56
C VAL A 189 8.77 -13.63 -24.34
N LYS A 190 10.06 -13.60 -23.96
CA LYS A 190 11.09 -14.42 -24.60
C LYS A 190 10.82 -15.92 -24.44
N ARG A 191 10.38 -16.36 -23.25
CA ARG A 191 10.05 -17.77 -22.98
C ARG A 191 8.89 -18.26 -23.85
N ASN A 192 7.81 -17.48 -23.94
CA ASN A 192 6.62 -17.87 -24.71
C ASN A 192 6.91 -17.93 -26.22
N ARG A 193 7.78 -17.07 -26.74
CA ARG A 193 8.24 -17.13 -28.14
C ARG A 193 9.08 -18.37 -28.44
N ASN A 194 9.80 -18.89 -27.46
CA ASN A 194 10.60 -20.11 -27.64
C ASN A 194 9.73 -21.36 -27.55
N SER A 195 8.71 -21.38 -26.69
CA SER A 195 7.77 -22.52 -26.59
C SER A 195 6.83 -22.65 -27.79
N SER A 196 6.56 -21.57 -28.54
CA SER A 196 5.73 -21.62 -29.75
C SER A 196 6.50 -22.05 -31.01
N LYS A 197 7.80 -22.34 -30.88
CA LYS A 197 8.66 -22.80 -31.99
C LYS A 197 8.94 -24.31 -31.97
N PHE A 198 8.45 -25.01 -30.95
CA PHE A 198 8.50 -26.46 -30.80
C PHE A 198 7.06 -26.98 -30.79
#